data_AF-A0A848HBD5-F1
#
_entry.id   AF-A0A848HBD5-F1
#
_cell.length_a   1.000
_cell.length_b   1.000
_cell.length_c   1.000
_cell.angle_alpha   90.00
_cell.angle_beta   90.00
_cell.angle_gamma   90.00
#
_symmetry.space_group_name_H-M   'P 1'
#
loop_
_entity.id
_entity.type
_entity.pdbx_description
1 polymer ?
#
loop_
_entity_poly.entity_id
_entity_poly.type
_entity_poly.pdbx_seq_one_letter_code
_entity_poly.pdbx_strand_id
1 'polypeptide(L)'
;MATKSDSKDPGAGMSSAQFADVVKESAQQIWLAGLGAFSKAQQEGGKVFEALVKEGVGLQRKTQAATEEKLTEASSRMANMAKDLSSQAAGQWDKLEGIFEQRVRRALQNLGVPAHGEMAALQARVDELERQLAALSGARRGTRTAGRSAAPAAKAPRKRVRKPAA
;
A
#
# COMPACT_ATOMS: atom_id res chain seq x y z
N MET A 1 2.30 -61.33 -83.59
CA MET A 1 1.78 -60.26 -82.71
C MET A 1 2.56 -60.29 -81.41
N ALA A 2 3.45 -59.34 -81.18
CA ALA A 2 4.12 -59.14 -79.89
C ALA A 2 4.62 -57.71 -79.81
N THR A 3 3.99 -56.89 -78.97
CA THR A 3 4.59 -55.66 -78.45
C THR A 3 4.46 -55.68 -76.93
N LYS A 4 5.62 -55.83 -76.31
CA LYS A 4 5.88 -55.82 -74.88
C LYS A 4 5.88 -54.37 -74.39
N SER A 5 4.98 -54.03 -73.47
CA SER A 5 5.04 -52.78 -72.71
C SER A 5 5.81 -53.03 -71.41
N ASP A 6 7.02 -52.48 -71.35
CA ASP A 6 7.81 -52.36 -70.12
C ASP A 6 7.45 -51.01 -69.46
N SER A 7 6.70 -51.06 -68.36
CA SER A 7 6.50 -49.91 -67.47
C SER A 7 7.72 -49.77 -66.57
N LYS A 8 8.50 -48.69 -66.75
CA LYS A 8 9.67 -48.38 -65.95
C LYS A 8 9.28 -47.46 -64.79
N ASP A 9 9.14 -48.04 -63.60
CA ASP A 9 8.99 -47.32 -62.33
C ASP A 9 10.27 -46.51 -62.01
N PRO A 10 10.18 -45.19 -61.73
CA PRO A 10 11.35 -44.36 -61.41
C PRO A 10 11.80 -44.42 -59.93
N GLY A 11 11.42 -45.46 -59.19
CA GLY A 11 11.46 -45.46 -57.71
C GLY A 11 12.52 -46.35 -57.03
N ALA A 12 13.47 -46.95 -57.74
CA ALA A 12 14.41 -47.90 -57.13
C ALA A 12 15.88 -47.39 -57.19
N GLY A 13 16.38 -46.89 -56.06
CA GLY A 13 17.82 -46.86 -55.78
C GLY A 13 18.47 -45.51 -55.44
N MET A 14 17.81 -44.61 -54.72
CA MET A 14 18.50 -43.43 -54.18
C MET A 14 19.17 -43.79 -52.85
N SER A 15 20.49 -43.67 -52.78
CA SER A 15 21.23 -43.93 -51.54
C SER A 15 20.87 -42.90 -50.46
N SER A 16 20.98 -43.27 -49.19
CA SER A 16 20.67 -42.38 -48.06
C SER A 16 21.42 -41.05 -48.11
N ALA A 17 22.65 -41.06 -48.65
CA ALA A 17 23.46 -39.86 -48.87
C ALA A 17 22.83 -38.91 -49.91
N GLN A 18 22.33 -39.44 -51.02
CA GLN A 18 21.67 -38.65 -52.07
C GLN A 18 20.32 -38.07 -51.58
N PHE A 19 19.60 -38.79 -50.72
CA PHE A 19 18.39 -38.26 -50.10
C PHE A 19 18.71 -37.13 -49.11
N ALA A 20 19.75 -37.29 -48.28
CA ALA A 20 20.19 -36.26 -47.35
C ALA A 20 20.62 -34.96 -48.08
N ASP A 21 21.29 -35.07 -49.23
CA ASP A 21 21.68 -33.91 -50.04
C ASP A 21 20.46 -33.19 -50.64
N VAL A 22 19.45 -33.90 -51.15
CA VAL A 22 18.22 -33.28 -51.67
C VAL A 22 17.41 -32.59 -50.57
N VAL A 23 17.34 -33.18 -49.38
CA VAL A 23 16.68 -32.56 -48.22
C VAL A 23 17.43 -31.32 -47.75
N LYS A 24 18.77 -31.36 -47.73
CA LYS A 24 19.60 -30.21 -47.36
C LYS A 24 19.45 -29.06 -48.36
N GLU A 25 19.48 -29.36 -49.66
CA GLU A 25 19.25 -28.36 -50.71
C GLU A 25 17.85 -27.76 -50.59
N SER A 26 16.82 -28.59 -50.40
CA SER A 26 15.44 -28.10 -50.22
C SER A 26 15.28 -27.24 -48.96
N ALA A 27 15.90 -27.65 -47.85
CA ALA A 27 15.89 -26.89 -46.60
C ALA A 27 16.62 -25.54 -46.76
N GLN A 28 17.72 -25.53 -47.52
CA GLN A 28 18.47 -24.32 -47.84
C GLN A 28 17.64 -23.37 -48.73
N GLN A 29 16.92 -23.90 -49.73
CA GLN A 29 16.02 -23.10 -50.56
C GLN A 29 14.85 -22.53 -49.74
N ILE A 30 14.24 -23.32 -48.85
CA ILE A 30 13.18 -22.84 -47.95
C ILE A 30 13.71 -21.75 -47.02
N TRP A 31 14.92 -21.92 -46.48
CA TRP A 31 15.54 -20.92 -45.60
C TRP A 31 15.83 -19.61 -46.34
N LEU A 32 16.41 -19.69 -47.55
CA LEU A 32 16.70 -18.52 -48.38
C LEU A 32 15.41 -17.82 -48.84
N ALA A 33 14.37 -18.57 -49.19
CA ALA A 33 13.06 -18.02 -49.49
C ALA A 33 12.42 -17.34 -48.27
N GLY A 34 12.57 -17.92 -47.07
CA GLY A 34 12.15 -17.33 -45.80
C GLY A 34 12.87 -16.00 -45.52
N LEU A 35 14.20 -15.95 -45.70
CA LEU A 35 14.96 -14.71 -45.55
C LEU A 35 14.60 -13.66 -46.62
N GLY A 36 14.37 -14.08 -47.85
CA GLY A 36 13.96 -13.19 -48.95
C GLY A 36 12.58 -12.57 -48.73
N ALA A 37 11.62 -13.37 -48.28
CA ALA A 37 10.27 -12.88 -47.93
C ALA A 37 10.31 -11.94 -46.71
N PHE A 38 11.10 -12.25 -45.68
CA PHE A 38 11.29 -11.38 -44.53
C PHE A 38 11.96 -10.05 -44.91
N SER A 39 12.98 -10.08 -45.77
CA SER A 39 13.61 -8.86 -46.29
C SER A 39 12.63 -8.03 -47.13
N LYS A 40 11.75 -8.66 -47.91
CA LYS A 40 10.72 -7.96 -48.68
C LYS A 40 9.66 -7.34 -47.77
N ALA A 41 9.25 -8.05 -46.71
CA ALA A 41 8.37 -7.52 -45.67
C ALA A 41 9.00 -6.36 -44.88
N GLN A 42 10.33 -6.33 -44.69
CA GLN A 42 11.01 -5.16 -44.13
C GLN A 42 11.00 -3.95 -45.09
N GLN A 43 11.26 -4.17 -46.38
CA GLN A 43 11.25 -3.11 -47.40
C GLN A 43 9.86 -2.54 -47.65
N GLU A 44 8.82 -3.38 -47.64
CA GLU A 44 7.42 -2.96 -47.80
C GLU A 44 6.80 -2.51 -46.47
N GLY A 45 7.27 -3.05 -45.34
CA GLY A 45 6.82 -2.72 -43.99
C GLY A 45 7.09 -1.28 -43.59
N GLY A 46 8.20 -0.69 -44.03
CA GLY A 46 8.48 0.74 -43.81
C GLY A 46 7.43 1.65 -44.47
N LYS A 47 6.96 1.33 -45.68
CA LYS A 47 5.93 2.13 -46.37
C LYS A 47 4.55 1.99 -45.72
N VAL A 48 4.20 0.79 -45.29
CA VAL A 48 2.96 0.53 -44.55
C VAL A 48 3.02 1.19 -43.17
N PHE A 49 4.17 1.16 -42.50
CA PHE A 49 4.39 1.87 -41.24
C PHE A 49 4.24 3.39 -41.40
N GLU A 50 4.91 4.00 -42.39
CA GLU A 50 4.77 5.44 -42.67
C GLU A 50 3.31 5.82 -43.01
N ALA A 51 2.60 4.97 -43.76
CA ALA A 51 1.18 5.15 -44.04
C ALA A 51 0.32 5.08 -42.76
N LEU A 52 0.56 4.09 -41.91
CA LEU A 52 -0.12 3.92 -40.62
C LEU A 52 0.21 5.07 -39.65
N VAL A 53 1.45 5.58 -39.65
CA VAL A 53 1.85 6.75 -38.84
C VAL A 53 1.14 7.99 -39.35
N LYS A 54 1.06 8.21 -40.66
CA LYS A 54 0.34 9.35 -41.24
C LYS A 54 -1.16 9.28 -40.98
N GLU A 55 -1.75 8.09 -41.07
CA GLU A 55 -3.15 7.84 -40.67
C GLU A 55 -3.35 8.03 -39.16
N GLY A 56 -2.43 7.56 -38.33
CA GLY A 56 -2.44 7.74 -36.88
C GLY A 56 -2.36 9.20 -36.46
N VAL A 57 -1.46 9.99 -37.07
CA VAL A 57 -1.38 11.44 -36.85
C VAL A 57 -2.65 12.14 -37.35
N GLY A 58 -3.20 11.72 -38.49
CA GLY A 58 -4.48 12.24 -39.01
C GLY A 58 -5.66 11.93 -38.09
N LEU A 59 -5.72 10.71 -37.56
CA LEU A 59 -6.73 10.25 -36.63
C LEU A 59 -6.58 10.94 -35.28
N GLN A 60 -5.36 11.10 -34.77
CA GLN A 60 -5.08 11.85 -33.54
C GLN A 60 -5.53 13.31 -33.67
N ARG A 61 -5.26 13.98 -34.80
CA ARG A 61 -5.74 15.35 -35.03
C ARG A 61 -7.25 15.44 -35.11
N LYS A 62 -7.91 14.51 -35.82
CA LYS A 62 -9.37 14.43 -35.93
C LYS A 62 -10.03 14.11 -34.57
N THR A 63 -9.45 13.19 -33.81
CA THR A 63 -9.90 12.83 -32.47
C THR A 63 -9.64 13.96 -31.49
N GLN A 64 -8.49 14.63 -31.54
CA GLN A 64 -8.21 15.80 -30.70
C GLN A 64 -9.22 16.91 -30.98
N ALA A 65 -9.48 17.26 -32.24
CA ALA A 65 -10.48 18.27 -32.59
C ALA A 65 -11.91 17.89 -32.14
N ALA A 66 -12.31 16.63 -32.32
CA ALA A 66 -13.63 16.14 -31.88
C ALA A 66 -13.72 15.95 -30.36
N THR A 67 -12.58 15.76 -29.69
CA THR A 67 -12.48 15.58 -28.24
C THR A 67 -12.38 16.94 -27.55
N GLU A 68 -11.73 17.97 -28.08
CA GLU A 68 -11.69 19.29 -27.43
C GLU A 68 -13.10 19.87 -27.20
N GLU A 69 -14.02 19.70 -28.16
CA GLU A 69 -15.42 20.15 -28.02
C GLU A 69 -16.21 19.27 -27.03
N LYS A 70 -16.10 17.93 -27.15
CA LYS A 70 -16.84 16.98 -26.31
C LYS A 70 -16.27 16.81 -24.91
N LEU A 71 -14.96 16.91 -24.76
CA LEU A 71 -14.24 16.81 -23.49
C LEU A 71 -14.43 18.07 -22.68
N THR A 72 -14.50 19.26 -23.28
CA THR A 72 -14.79 20.47 -22.50
C THR A 72 -16.20 20.41 -21.91
N GLU A 73 -17.19 19.96 -22.68
CA GLU A 73 -18.56 19.79 -22.20
C GLU A 73 -18.70 18.63 -21.21
N ALA A 74 -18.09 17.46 -21.49
CA ALA A 74 -18.11 16.31 -20.60
C ALA A 74 -17.28 16.55 -19.32
N SER A 75 -16.15 17.24 -19.41
CA SER A 75 -15.32 17.66 -18.27
C SER A 75 -16.08 18.69 -17.44
N SER A 76 -16.77 19.64 -18.06
CA SER A 76 -17.63 20.58 -17.32
C SER A 76 -18.77 19.87 -16.61
N ARG A 77 -19.45 18.92 -17.28
CA ARG A 77 -20.50 18.09 -16.67
C ARG A 77 -19.97 17.19 -15.56
N MET A 78 -18.79 16.59 -15.76
CA MET A 78 -18.12 15.75 -14.78
C MET A 78 -17.61 16.56 -13.59
N ALA A 79 -17.08 17.76 -13.80
CA ALA A 79 -16.65 18.67 -12.74
C ALA A 79 -17.85 19.14 -11.92
N ASN A 80 -18.98 19.44 -12.56
CA ASN A 80 -20.23 19.77 -11.87
C ASN A 80 -20.76 18.57 -11.06
N MET A 81 -20.84 17.38 -11.66
CA MET A 81 -21.23 16.16 -10.93
C MET A 81 -20.26 15.80 -9.80
N ALA A 82 -18.95 15.99 -10.00
CA ALA A 82 -17.94 15.76 -8.98
C ALA A 82 -18.05 16.77 -7.84
N LYS A 83 -18.40 18.04 -8.13
CA LYS A 83 -18.67 19.06 -7.14
C LYS A 83 -19.93 18.75 -6.34
N ASP A 84 -21.01 18.34 -7.01
CA ASP A 84 -22.26 17.96 -6.37
C ASP A 84 -22.07 16.71 -5.50
N LEU A 85 -21.42 15.68 -6.04
CA LEU A 85 -21.08 14.46 -5.30
C LEU A 85 -20.10 14.76 -4.16
N SER A 86 -19.10 15.62 -4.35
CA SER A 86 -18.20 16.05 -3.28
C SER A 86 -18.96 16.76 -2.16
N SER A 87 -19.90 17.65 -2.50
CA SER A 87 -20.70 18.38 -1.50
C SER A 87 -21.67 17.48 -0.74
N GLN A 88 -22.33 16.53 -1.43
CA GLN A 88 -23.26 15.58 -0.83
C GLN A 88 -22.54 14.44 -0.09
N ALA A 89 -21.34 14.08 -0.54
CA ALA A 89 -20.53 13.03 0.07
C ALA A 89 -19.56 13.55 1.13
N ALA A 90 -19.38 14.87 1.31
CA ALA A 90 -18.53 15.42 2.37
C ALA A 90 -18.88 14.82 3.75
N GLY A 91 -20.16 14.72 4.09
CA GLY A 91 -20.61 14.05 5.32
C GLY A 91 -20.38 12.53 5.34
N GLN A 92 -20.25 11.88 4.17
CA GLN A 92 -19.90 10.46 4.07
C GLN A 92 -18.39 10.26 4.14
N TRP A 93 -17.59 11.24 3.69
CA TRP A 93 -16.14 11.28 3.88
C TRP A 93 -15.79 11.40 5.36
N ASP A 94 -16.50 12.20 6.15
CA ASP A 94 -16.31 12.25 7.61
C ASP A 94 -16.52 10.86 8.26
N LYS A 95 -17.51 10.10 7.80
CA LYS A 95 -17.75 8.73 8.28
C LYS A 95 -16.64 7.76 7.85
N LEU A 96 -16.12 7.92 6.64
CA LEU A 96 -14.99 7.15 6.13
C LEU A 96 -13.68 7.53 6.84
N GLU A 97 -13.49 8.80 7.20
CA GLU A 97 -12.39 9.28 8.03
C GLU A 97 -12.44 8.60 9.39
N GLY A 98 -13.62 8.53 10.03
CA GLY A 98 -13.80 7.75 11.25
C GLY A 98 -13.45 6.26 11.11
N ILE A 99 -13.83 5.60 10.01
CA ILE A 99 -13.49 4.19 9.76
C ILE A 99 -12.00 4.02 9.44
N PHE A 100 -11.42 4.94 8.68
CA PHE A 100 -10.00 4.96 8.36
C PHE A 100 -9.18 5.15 9.62
N GLU A 101 -9.50 6.13 10.46
CA GLU A 101 -8.85 6.33 11.76
C GLU A 101 -8.95 5.09 12.63
N GLN A 102 -10.12 4.43 12.70
CA GLN A 102 -10.27 3.18 13.44
C GLN A 102 -9.37 2.07 12.88
N ARG A 103 -9.26 1.96 11.56
CA ARG A 103 -8.39 0.97 10.89
C ARG A 103 -6.91 1.29 11.10
N VAL A 104 -6.51 2.55 10.98
CA VAL A 104 -5.14 3.03 11.27
C VAL A 104 -4.81 2.79 12.73
N ARG A 105 -5.70 3.12 13.66
CA ARG A 105 -5.54 2.87 15.10
C ARG A 105 -5.37 1.38 15.39
N ARG A 106 -6.17 0.51 14.77
CA ARG A 106 -5.99 -0.96 14.90
C ARG A 106 -4.67 -1.44 14.32
N ALA A 107 -4.23 -0.89 13.18
CA ALA A 107 -2.94 -1.23 12.60
C ALA A 107 -1.77 -0.81 13.51
N LEU A 108 -1.84 0.39 14.08
CA LEU A 108 -0.85 0.91 15.02
C LEU A 108 -0.82 0.11 16.33
N GLN A 109 -1.99 -0.28 16.86
CA GLN A 109 -2.09 -1.16 18.02
C GLN A 109 -1.46 -2.54 17.75
N ASN A 110 -1.72 -3.13 16.58
CA ASN A 110 -1.10 -4.39 16.16
C ASN A 110 0.43 -4.28 15.99
N LEU A 111 0.94 -3.08 15.67
CA LEU A 111 2.37 -2.77 15.61
C LEU A 111 2.97 -2.40 16.98
N GLY A 112 2.18 -2.47 18.06
CA GLY A 112 2.64 -2.22 19.42
C GLY A 112 2.73 -0.74 19.80
N VAL A 113 2.11 0.17 19.03
CA VAL A 113 2.01 1.58 19.39
C VAL A 113 0.81 1.78 20.31
N PRO A 114 1.02 2.09 21.61
CA PRO A 114 -0.08 2.26 22.57
C PRO A 114 -0.90 3.51 22.26
N ALA A 115 -2.22 3.43 22.46
CA ALA A 115 -3.10 4.56 22.22
C ALA A 115 -3.00 5.61 23.35
N HIS A 116 -3.21 6.89 23.04
CA HIS A 116 -3.15 7.98 24.02
C HIS A 116 -4.10 7.76 25.22
N GLY A 117 -5.29 7.21 24.99
CA GLY A 117 -6.23 6.89 26.06
C GLY A 117 -5.72 5.80 27.02
N GLU A 118 -4.98 4.82 26.51
CA GLU A 118 -4.38 3.75 27.31
C GLU A 118 -3.24 4.30 28.18
N MET A 119 -2.44 5.22 27.62
CA MET A 119 -1.41 5.96 28.37
C MET A 119 -2.02 6.80 29.50
N ALA A 120 -3.11 7.52 29.23
CA ALA A 120 -3.81 8.30 30.25
C ALA A 120 -4.42 7.42 31.36
N ALA A 121 -5.01 6.28 30.99
CA ALA A 121 -5.53 5.31 31.96
C ALA A 121 -4.41 4.69 32.81
N LEU A 122 -3.24 4.44 32.23
CA LEU A 122 -2.07 3.96 32.95
C LEU A 122 -1.55 5.03 33.92
N GLN A 123 -1.45 6.30 33.48
CA GLN A 123 -1.05 7.41 34.34
C GLN A 123 -1.97 7.54 35.56
N ALA A 124 -3.28 7.50 35.36
CA ALA A 124 -4.24 7.57 36.47
C ALA A 124 -4.08 6.40 37.46
N ARG A 125 -3.75 5.20 36.97
CA ARG A 125 -3.45 4.05 37.85
C ARG A 125 -2.14 4.24 38.61
N VAL A 126 -1.12 4.81 37.98
CA VAL A 126 0.15 5.13 38.65
C VAL A 126 -0.08 6.15 39.75
N ASP A 127 -0.80 7.24 39.48
CA ASP A 127 -1.10 8.27 40.48
C ASP A 127 -1.87 7.70 41.69
N GLU A 128 -2.82 6.79 41.44
CA GLU A 128 -3.57 6.11 42.51
C GLU A 128 -2.68 5.16 43.33
N LEU A 129 -1.81 4.39 42.67
CA LEU A 129 -0.85 3.52 43.34
C LEU A 129 0.17 4.33 44.16
N GLU A 130 0.62 5.48 43.66
CA GLU A 130 1.49 6.40 44.39
C GLU A 130 0.82 6.92 45.66
N ARG A 131 -0.47 7.27 45.60
CA ARG A 131 -1.26 7.66 46.78
C ARG A 131 -1.35 6.54 47.81
N GLN A 132 -1.64 5.33 47.37
CA GLN A 132 -1.72 4.15 48.25
C GLN A 132 -0.36 3.84 48.89
N LEU A 133 0.74 3.94 48.12
CA LEU A 133 2.09 3.74 48.62
C LEU A 133 2.51 4.84 49.60
N ALA A 134 2.18 6.10 49.32
CA ALA A 134 2.41 7.22 50.22
C ALA A 134 1.67 7.02 51.56
N ALA A 135 0.41 6.58 51.52
CA ALA A 135 -0.37 6.26 52.72
C ALA A 135 0.26 5.11 53.54
N LEU A 136 0.69 4.03 52.88
CA LEU A 136 1.35 2.89 53.55
C LEU A 136 2.74 3.26 54.11
N SER A 137 3.52 4.08 53.41
CA SER A 137 4.83 4.54 53.89
C SER A 137 4.72 5.55 55.03
N GLY A 138 3.71 6.43 55.00
CA GLY A 138 3.37 7.35 56.08
C GLY A 138 2.93 6.62 57.34
N ALA A 139 2.13 5.56 57.19
CA ALA A 139 1.75 4.68 58.30
C ALA A 139 2.95 3.95 58.94
N ARG A 140 3.94 3.54 58.14
CA ARG A 140 5.20 2.95 58.64
C ARG A 140 6.14 3.94 59.32
N ARG A 141 6.09 5.24 58.96
CA ARG A 141 6.91 6.28 59.59
C ARG A 141 6.29 6.81 60.89
N GLY A 142 4.96 6.70 61.05
CA GLY A 142 4.24 7.08 62.27
C GLY A 142 4.45 6.14 63.47
N THR A 143 4.93 4.91 63.27
CA THR A 143 5.09 3.92 64.34
C THR A 143 6.47 3.95 65.03
N ARG A 144 7.42 4.79 64.60
CA ARG A 144 8.80 4.81 65.16
C ARG A 144 9.13 6.00 66.07
N THR A 145 8.18 6.86 66.46
CA THR A 145 8.48 8.00 67.36
C THR A 145 7.46 8.28 68.46
N ALA A 146 6.59 7.34 68.82
CA ALA A 146 5.68 7.49 69.96
C ALA A 146 6.02 6.49 71.07
N GLY A 147 7.24 6.61 71.62
CA GLY A 147 7.76 5.72 72.65
C GLY A 147 8.52 6.45 73.76
N ARG A 148 7.96 7.51 74.34
CA ARG A 148 8.33 8.00 75.68
C ARG A 148 7.18 8.81 76.28
N SER A 149 6.20 8.10 76.83
CA SER A 149 5.21 8.69 77.73
C SER A 149 5.85 8.82 79.13
N ALA A 150 5.81 10.01 79.72
CA ALA A 150 6.06 10.22 81.14
C ALA A 150 4.86 10.99 81.72
N ALA A 151 4.30 10.42 82.79
CA ALA A 151 2.95 10.57 83.32
C ALA A 151 2.63 11.95 83.94
N PRO A 152 1.33 12.30 84.12
CA PRO A 152 0.93 13.51 84.83
C PRO A 152 0.83 13.24 86.34
N ALA A 153 1.55 14.00 87.16
CA ALA A 153 1.46 13.95 88.62
C ALA A 153 0.61 15.10 89.17
N ALA A 154 -0.31 14.75 90.07
CA ALA A 154 -1.29 15.63 90.68
C ALA A 154 -0.74 16.52 91.82
N LYS A 155 -1.29 17.75 91.88
CA LYS A 155 -1.61 18.65 93.01
C LYS A 155 -0.70 18.71 94.27
N ALA A 156 -0.25 19.92 94.63
CA ALA A 156 -0.43 20.56 95.95
C ALA A 156 -0.01 22.06 95.94
N PRO A 157 -0.56 22.93 96.82
CA PRO A 157 -0.60 24.39 96.64
C PRO A 157 0.59 25.11 97.29
N ARG A 158 0.97 26.29 96.78
CA ARG A 158 1.93 27.16 97.48
C ARG A 158 1.40 28.59 97.67
N LYS A 159 1.50 28.97 98.94
CA LYS A 159 1.15 30.23 99.63
C LYS A 159 1.56 31.50 98.90
N ARG A 160 0.65 32.48 99.00
CA ARG A 160 0.87 33.93 98.93
C ARG A 160 2.12 34.38 99.70
N VAL A 161 2.93 35.23 99.07
CA VAL A 161 3.68 36.29 99.77
C VAL A 161 3.59 37.55 98.91
N ARG A 162 3.02 38.61 99.50
CA ARG A 162 3.04 39.99 99.00
C ARG A 162 4.45 40.58 99.21
N LYS A 163 4.88 41.48 98.34
CA LYS A 163 5.82 42.57 98.71
C LYS A 163 5.47 43.84 97.90
N PRO A 164 5.65 45.04 98.48
CA PRO A 164 4.96 46.26 98.08
C PRO A 164 5.77 47.12 97.09
N ALA A 165 5.12 48.20 96.67
CA ALA A 165 5.54 49.21 95.70
C ALA A 165 6.86 49.92 95.99
N ALA A 166 7.51 50.34 94.89
CA ALA A 166 7.99 51.70 94.63
C ALA A 166 7.96 51.92 93.11
#